data_AF-A0A7C3UMJ9-F1
#
_entry.id   AF-A0A7C3UMJ9-F1
#
_cell.length_a   1.000
_cell.length_b   1.000
_cell.length_c   1.000
_cell.angle_alpha   90.00
_cell.angle_beta   90.00
_cell.angle_gamma   90.00
#
_symmetry.space_group_name_H-M   'P 1'
#
loop_
_entity.id
_entity.type
_entity.pdbx_description
1 polymer ?
#
loop_
_entity_poly.entity_id
_entity_poly.type
_entity_poly.pdbx_seq_one_letter_code
_entity_poly.pdbx_strand_id
1 'polypeptide(L)'
;MKNKMIKNNRVLIVDDQEEIHKDFEEVLNYPSEKSIPDDLASAFSSDKRDDSFLPKFELLHARSGQEAYNIVKESLEDDNPIAVIYMDVRMPPGWDGIETTRRIREIDKDVEVVIITAYNEKPLSEIVNNIGLLHKLLYIRKPFAREEIQQITISLVEKWNVEKELAEKNRQLEISEQMLRKELKDALAKMLNGFLPICAECKKIRDDNGVWNQIDTYIQKHTGTKFTYSICPECTEKLYPTLYQRRQKMMSKKDNKES
;
A
#
# COMPACT_ATOMS: atom_id res chain seq x y z
N MET A 1 17.05 2.58 11.00
CA MET A 1 17.05 1.12 11.30
C MET A 1 16.16 0.46 10.27
N LYS A 2 16.70 -0.38 9.38
CA LYS A 2 15.89 -1.11 8.39
C LYS A 2 14.96 -2.04 9.16
N ASN A 3 13.66 -1.82 9.09
CA ASN A 3 12.67 -2.74 9.62
C ASN A 3 12.77 -4.01 8.75
N LYS A 4 13.58 -4.97 9.19
CA LYS A 4 13.76 -6.24 8.47
C LYS A 4 12.44 -6.97 8.64
N MET A 5 11.56 -6.90 7.64
CA MET A 5 10.34 -7.70 7.64
C MET A 5 10.76 -9.15 7.90
N ILE A 6 10.13 -9.75 8.90
CA ILE A 6 10.32 -11.15 9.22
C ILE A 6 9.83 -11.91 7.98
N LYS A 7 10.74 -12.59 7.29
CA LYS A 7 10.38 -13.39 6.12
C LYS A 7 9.43 -14.50 6.56
N ASN A 8 8.29 -14.61 5.90
CA ASN A 8 7.36 -15.70 6.11
C ASN A 8 7.95 -16.96 5.49
N ASN A 9 8.36 -17.91 6.32
CA ASN A 9 8.88 -19.23 5.90
C ASN A 9 7.92 -20.36 6.30
N ARG A 10 6.64 -20.05 6.51
CA ARG A 10 5.64 -21.00 6.98
C ARG A 10 5.11 -21.83 5.82
N VAL A 11 5.23 -23.14 5.93
CA VAL A 11 4.84 -24.10 4.89
C VAL A 11 3.89 -25.10 5.51
N LEU A 12 2.69 -25.26 4.93
CA LEU A 12 1.70 -26.23 5.37
C LEU A 12 1.73 -27.47 4.47
N ILE A 13 1.91 -28.64 5.06
CA ILE A 13 1.83 -29.93 4.39
C ILE A 13 0.47 -30.55 4.69
N VAL A 14 -0.28 -30.89 3.64
CA VAL A 14 -1.62 -31.47 3.72
C VAL A 14 -1.64 -32.80 2.98
N ASP A 15 -1.69 -33.90 3.73
CA ASP A 15 -1.69 -35.27 3.19
C ASP A 15 -2.35 -36.19 4.25
N ASP A 16 -3.06 -37.23 3.85
CA ASP A 16 -3.69 -38.15 4.82
C ASP A 16 -2.69 -39.18 5.38
N GLN A 17 -1.50 -39.28 4.79
CA GLN A 17 -0.45 -40.24 5.15
C GLN A 17 0.64 -39.62 6.03
N GLU A 18 0.84 -40.19 7.23
CA GLU A 18 1.87 -39.74 8.18
C GLU A 18 3.30 -39.82 7.63
N GLU A 19 3.56 -40.76 6.73
CA GLU A 19 4.87 -40.95 6.10
C GLU A 19 5.27 -39.75 5.25
N ILE A 20 4.31 -39.15 4.53
CA ILE A 20 4.55 -37.98 3.69
C ILE A 20 4.97 -36.78 4.54
N HIS A 21 4.34 -36.58 5.69
CA HIS A 21 4.73 -35.51 6.62
C HIS A 21 6.19 -35.62 7.07
N LYS A 22 6.65 -36.84 7.38
CA LYS A 22 8.05 -37.09 7.77
C LYS A 22 9.01 -36.89 6.59
N ASP A 23 8.63 -37.32 5.39
CA ASP A 23 9.43 -37.11 4.19
C ASP A 23 9.65 -35.61 3.94
N PHE A 24 8.61 -34.78 4.10
CA PHE A 24 8.72 -33.33 3.98
C PHE A 24 9.63 -32.72 5.05
N GLU A 25 9.55 -33.19 6.30
CA GLU A 25 10.48 -32.77 7.35
C GLU A 25 11.93 -33.10 6.99
N GLU A 26 12.20 -34.33 6.51
CA GLU A 26 13.53 -34.75 6.11
C GLU A 26 14.08 -34.00 4.89
N VAL A 27 13.19 -33.60 3.97
CA VAL A 27 13.53 -32.87 2.75
C VAL A 27 13.79 -31.38 3.03
N LEU A 28 12.98 -30.75 3.88
CA LEU A 28 13.01 -29.30 4.10
C LEU A 28 13.81 -28.85 5.33
N ASN A 29 13.94 -29.69 6.36
CA ASN A 29 14.67 -29.37 7.59
C ASN A 29 16.03 -30.09 7.70
N TYR A 30 16.58 -30.60 6.60
CA TYR A 30 17.82 -31.36 6.62
C TYR A 30 19.02 -30.51 7.12
N PRO A 31 19.66 -30.87 8.24
CA PRO A 31 20.92 -30.27 8.63
C PRO A 31 22.04 -30.75 7.68
N SER A 32 22.90 -29.84 7.25
CA SER A 32 24.03 -30.07 6.33
C SER A 32 25.11 -31.04 6.84
N GLU A 33 24.92 -31.73 7.98
CA GLU A 33 25.97 -32.43 8.70
C GLU A 33 26.20 -33.91 8.31
N LYS A 34 25.37 -34.54 7.47
CA LYS A 34 25.45 -36.00 7.28
C LYS A 34 26.38 -36.53 6.18
N SER A 35 27.32 -35.75 5.64
CA SER A 35 28.22 -36.27 4.60
C SER A 35 29.64 -35.69 4.58
N ILE A 36 30.41 -35.84 5.64
CA ILE A 36 31.88 -35.96 5.53
C ILE A 36 32.37 -36.94 6.62
N PRO A 37 33.00 -38.08 6.28
CA PRO A 37 33.72 -38.89 7.26
C PRO A 37 34.79 -38.04 7.95
N ASP A 38 34.83 -38.05 9.28
CA ASP A 38 35.66 -37.17 10.14
C ASP A 38 37.14 -37.08 9.73
N ASP A 39 37.70 -38.12 9.10
CA ASP A 39 39.08 -38.13 8.63
C ASP A 39 39.38 -37.10 7.52
N LEU A 40 38.38 -36.69 6.71
CA LEU A 40 38.54 -35.68 5.65
C LEU A 40 38.33 -34.24 6.13
N ALA A 41 37.65 -34.05 7.27
CA ALA A 41 37.33 -32.73 7.82
C ALA A 41 38.55 -32.05 8.47
N SER A 42 39.55 -32.82 8.90
CA SER A 42 40.77 -32.29 9.53
C SER A 42 41.71 -31.56 8.55
N ALA A 43 41.64 -31.89 7.25
CA ALA A 43 42.52 -31.33 6.22
C ALA A 43 42.05 -29.97 5.67
N PHE A 44 40.80 -29.58 5.89
CA PHE A 44 40.23 -28.30 5.44
C PHE A 44 39.83 -27.46 6.65
N SER A 45 40.84 -26.96 7.37
CA SER A 45 40.64 -25.95 8.41
C SER A 45 40.59 -24.56 7.79
N SER A 46 39.41 -24.14 7.33
CA SER A 46 39.05 -22.73 7.19
C SER A 46 37.53 -22.55 7.11
N ASP A 47 36.99 -21.88 8.12
CA ASP A 47 35.63 -21.35 8.24
C ASP A 47 34.47 -22.37 8.15
N LYS A 48 34.13 -22.97 9.29
CA LYS A 48 32.82 -23.59 9.52
C LYS A 48 31.74 -22.51 9.49
N ARG A 49 31.28 -22.15 8.29
CA ARG A 49 29.98 -21.48 8.11
C ARG A 49 28.89 -22.51 8.32
N ASP A 50 27.81 -22.07 8.98
CA ASP A 50 26.55 -22.80 9.11
C ASP A 50 25.92 -22.91 7.70
N ASP A 51 26.46 -23.81 6.88
CA ASP A 51 26.19 -23.95 5.44
C ASP A 51 24.89 -24.77 5.20
N SER A 52 23.78 -24.42 5.87
CA SER A 52 22.48 -24.91 5.41
C SER A 52 22.08 -24.11 4.17
N PHE A 53 22.13 -24.73 3.00
CA PHE A 53 21.69 -24.13 1.72
C PHE A 53 20.22 -23.66 1.78
N LEU A 54 19.41 -24.29 2.64
CA LEU A 54 18.00 -23.95 2.82
C LEU A 54 17.78 -22.94 3.94
N PRO A 55 16.81 -22.02 3.78
CA PRO A 55 16.32 -21.23 4.89
C PRO A 55 15.58 -22.14 5.88
N LYS A 56 15.55 -21.76 7.16
CA LYS A 56 14.75 -22.47 8.16
C LYS A 56 13.26 -22.25 7.88
N PHE A 57 12.57 -23.34 7.52
CA PHE A 57 11.13 -23.35 7.32
C PHE A 57 10.40 -23.69 8.63
N GLU A 58 9.23 -23.10 8.83
CA GLU A 58 8.28 -23.50 9.87
C GLU A 58 7.24 -24.41 9.21
N LEU A 59 7.30 -25.70 9.51
CA LEU A 59 6.40 -26.69 8.92
C LEU A 59 5.15 -26.86 9.78
N LEU A 60 4.00 -26.73 9.14
CA LEU A 60 2.68 -27.03 9.70
C LEU A 60 2.14 -28.27 8.99
N HIS A 61 1.30 -29.02 9.69
CA HIS A 61 0.82 -30.31 9.22
C HIS A 61 -0.70 -30.37 9.38
N ALA A 62 -1.37 -30.88 8.35
CA ALA A 62 -2.78 -31.21 8.39
C ALA A 62 -3.01 -32.57 7.73
N ARG A 63 -3.83 -33.41 8.35
CA ARG A 63 -4.18 -34.75 7.85
C ARG A 63 -5.48 -34.78 7.06
N SER A 64 -6.13 -33.63 6.92
CA SER A 64 -7.38 -33.49 6.17
C SER A 64 -7.55 -32.09 5.60
N GLY A 65 -8.38 -31.97 4.56
CA GLY A 65 -8.71 -30.67 3.99
C GLY A 65 -9.39 -29.70 4.95
N GLN A 66 -10.21 -30.23 5.86
CA GLN A 66 -10.90 -29.43 6.88
C GLN A 66 -9.92 -28.84 7.91
N GLU A 67 -8.96 -29.65 8.36
CA GLU A 67 -7.90 -29.22 9.26
C GLU A 67 -7.00 -28.16 8.60
N ALA A 68 -6.61 -28.39 7.34
CA ALA A 68 -5.84 -27.43 6.57
C ALA A 68 -6.54 -26.06 6.46
N TYR A 69 -7.84 -26.06 6.15
CA TYR A 69 -8.64 -24.84 6.09
C TYR A 69 -8.67 -24.10 7.44
N ASN A 70 -8.84 -24.82 8.55
CA ASN A 70 -8.86 -24.22 9.88
C ASN A 70 -7.50 -23.60 10.23
N ILE A 71 -6.40 -24.29 9.96
CA ILE A 71 -5.04 -23.76 10.20
C ILE A 71 -4.81 -22.48 9.39
N VAL A 72 -5.21 -22.44 8.12
CA VAL A 72 -5.09 -21.23 7.29
C VAL A 72 -5.96 -20.11 7.84
N LYS A 73 -7.20 -20.40 8.22
CA LYS A 73 -8.12 -19.41 8.77
C LYS A 73 -7.58 -18.80 10.06
N GLU A 74 -7.13 -19.62 11.02
CA GLU A 74 -6.54 -19.17 12.28
C GLU A 74 -5.25 -18.37 12.02
N SER A 75 -4.40 -18.83 11.11
CA SER A 75 -3.18 -18.12 10.70
C SER A 75 -3.46 -16.71 10.15
N LEU A 76 -4.56 -16.53 9.41
CA LEU A 76 -4.98 -15.22 8.92
C LEU A 76 -5.55 -14.33 10.03
N GLU A 77 -6.30 -14.90 10.97
CA GLU A 77 -6.85 -14.17 12.12
C GLU A 77 -5.74 -13.65 13.05
N ASP A 78 -4.65 -14.40 13.17
CA ASP A 78 -3.47 -14.05 13.98
C ASP A 78 -2.44 -13.14 13.25
N ASP A 79 -2.76 -12.66 12.04
CA ASP A 79 -1.84 -11.89 11.16
C ASP A 79 -0.48 -12.61 10.94
N ASN A 80 -0.51 -13.94 10.96
CA ASN A 80 0.64 -14.80 10.72
C ASN A 80 0.31 -15.77 9.59
N PRO A 81 0.22 -15.32 8.33
CA PRO A 81 -0.28 -16.12 7.21
C PRO A 81 0.70 -17.26 6.83
N ILE A 82 0.21 -18.21 6.04
CA ILE A 82 1.02 -19.29 5.45
C ILE A 82 1.55 -18.84 4.08
N ALA A 83 2.83 -19.08 3.79
CA ALA A 83 3.41 -18.72 2.51
C ALA A 83 3.10 -19.76 1.43
N VAL A 84 3.29 -21.05 1.74
CA VAL A 84 3.14 -22.15 0.78
C VAL A 84 2.34 -23.29 1.39
N ILE A 85 1.46 -23.91 0.60
CA ILE A 85 0.72 -25.13 0.96
C ILE A 85 1.07 -26.23 -0.04
N TYR A 86 1.56 -27.36 0.43
CA TYR A 86 1.62 -28.61 -0.31
C TYR A 86 0.35 -29.41 -0.03
N MET A 87 -0.43 -29.70 -1.06
CA MET A 87 -1.79 -30.24 -0.94
C MET A 87 -1.91 -31.54 -1.75
N ASP A 88 -2.08 -32.66 -1.08
CA ASP A 88 -2.46 -33.90 -1.76
C ASP A 88 -3.89 -33.80 -2.33
N VAL A 89 -4.12 -34.42 -3.49
CA VAL A 89 -5.44 -34.41 -4.11
C VAL A 89 -6.41 -35.35 -3.40
N ARG A 90 -5.98 -36.51 -2.89
CA ARG A 90 -6.88 -37.56 -2.39
C ARG A 90 -6.77 -37.73 -0.88
N MET A 91 -7.74 -37.18 -0.15
CA MET A 91 -7.82 -37.30 1.32
C MET A 91 -9.20 -37.82 1.78
N PRO A 92 -9.46 -39.14 1.74
CA PRO A 92 -10.70 -39.70 2.25
C PRO A 92 -10.68 -39.91 3.78
N PRO A 93 -11.81 -39.72 4.51
CA PRO A 93 -13.07 -39.12 4.10
C PRO A 93 -13.07 -37.58 4.24
N GLY A 94 -13.82 -36.89 3.39
CA GLY A 94 -14.01 -35.43 3.52
C GLY A 94 -13.71 -34.69 2.23
N TRP A 95 -13.12 -33.50 2.36
CA TRP A 95 -12.77 -32.65 1.22
C TRP A 95 -11.50 -33.17 0.56
N ASP A 96 -11.55 -33.27 -0.76
CA ASP A 96 -10.35 -33.53 -1.56
C ASP A 96 -9.47 -32.27 -1.66
N GLY A 97 -8.25 -32.40 -2.20
CA GLY A 97 -7.32 -31.28 -2.29
C GLY A 97 -7.80 -30.14 -3.20
N ILE A 98 -8.64 -30.45 -4.19
CA ILE A 98 -9.20 -29.46 -5.13
C ILE A 98 -10.23 -28.60 -4.41
N GLU A 99 -11.19 -29.24 -3.73
CA GLU A 99 -12.24 -28.57 -2.95
C GLU A 99 -11.64 -27.80 -1.77
N THR A 100 -10.62 -28.36 -1.13
CA THR A 100 -9.89 -27.69 -0.06
C THR A 100 -9.19 -26.43 -0.56
N THR A 101 -8.47 -26.54 -1.68
CA THR A 101 -7.82 -25.39 -2.32
C THR A 101 -8.86 -24.33 -2.69
N ARG A 102 -10.01 -24.73 -3.26
CA ARG A 102 -11.11 -23.81 -3.60
C ARG A 102 -11.58 -23.01 -2.39
N ARG A 103 -11.81 -23.67 -1.25
CA ARG A 103 -12.24 -23.02 0.00
C ARG A 103 -11.16 -22.12 0.60
N ILE A 104 -9.90 -22.57 0.59
CA ILE A 104 -8.78 -21.74 1.03
C ILE A 104 -8.68 -20.47 0.18
N ARG A 105 -8.91 -20.54 -1.13
CA ARG A 105 -8.89 -19.36 -2.03
C ARG A 105 -10.00 -18.35 -1.76
N GLU A 106 -11.10 -18.74 -1.13
CA GLU A 106 -12.15 -17.80 -0.73
C GLU A 106 -11.69 -16.89 0.43
N ILE A 107 -10.79 -17.38 1.28
CA ILE A 107 -10.29 -16.64 2.46
C ILE A 107 -8.87 -16.08 2.27
N ASP A 108 -8.01 -16.77 1.52
CA ASP A 108 -6.62 -16.42 1.26
C ASP A 108 -6.27 -16.49 -0.24
N LYS A 109 -6.14 -15.31 -0.85
CA LYS A 109 -5.71 -15.17 -2.24
C LYS A 109 -4.20 -15.05 -2.38
N ASP A 110 -3.48 -14.84 -1.28
CA ASP A 110 -2.04 -14.55 -1.31
C ASP A 110 -1.19 -15.81 -1.22
N VAL A 111 -1.64 -16.83 -0.48
CA VAL A 111 -0.90 -18.10 -0.29
C VAL A 111 -0.53 -18.78 -1.61
N GLU A 112 0.62 -19.42 -1.70
CA GLU A 112 1.00 -20.24 -2.85
C GLU A 112 0.58 -21.69 -2.62
N VAL A 113 -0.08 -22.33 -3.60
CA VAL A 113 -0.55 -23.72 -3.45
C VAL A 113 0.14 -24.62 -4.46
N VAL A 114 0.68 -25.72 -3.97
CA VAL A 114 1.29 -26.79 -4.75
C VAL A 114 0.42 -28.03 -4.62
N ILE A 115 -0.26 -28.40 -5.70
CA ILE A 115 -1.04 -29.64 -5.76
C ILE A 115 -0.10 -30.81 -6.02
N ILE A 116 -0.20 -31.82 -5.16
CA ILE A 116 0.54 -33.08 -5.27
C ILE A 116 -0.45 -34.21 -5.60
N THR A 117 -0.09 -35.06 -6.55
CA THR A 117 -1.02 -35.98 -7.22
C THR A 117 -0.31 -37.25 -7.70
N ALA A 118 -1.04 -38.37 -7.80
CA ALA A 118 -0.52 -39.61 -8.40
C ALA A 118 -0.71 -39.66 -9.93
N TYR A 119 0.01 -40.58 -10.61
CA TYR A 119 0.12 -40.70 -12.07
C TYR A 119 -1.22 -40.89 -12.84
N ASN A 120 -2.34 -41.21 -12.16
CA ASN A 120 -3.62 -41.58 -12.78
C ASN A 120 -4.81 -40.65 -12.43
N GLU A 121 -4.53 -39.42 -12.01
CA GLU A 121 -5.59 -38.49 -11.58
C GLU A 121 -6.12 -37.57 -12.70
N LYS A 122 -7.17 -36.82 -12.36
CA LYS A 122 -7.90 -35.91 -13.25
C LYS A 122 -6.95 -35.00 -14.04
N PRO A 123 -7.23 -34.72 -15.33
CA PRO A 123 -6.37 -33.86 -16.13
C PRO A 123 -6.29 -32.45 -15.51
N LEU A 124 -5.11 -31.84 -15.60
CA LEU A 124 -4.82 -30.49 -15.09
C LEU A 124 -5.90 -29.46 -15.46
N SER A 125 -6.49 -29.59 -16.65
CA SER A 125 -7.59 -28.73 -17.13
C SER A 125 -8.81 -28.72 -16.21
N GLU A 126 -9.17 -29.85 -15.58
CA GLU A 126 -10.33 -29.93 -14.70
C GLU A 126 -10.05 -29.25 -13.34
N ILE A 127 -8.82 -29.34 -12.86
CA ILE A 127 -8.38 -28.67 -11.61
C ILE A 127 -8.33 -27.16 -11.83
N VAL A 128 -7.73 -26.73 -12.94
CA VAL A 128 -7.53 -25.33 -13.31
C VAL A 128 -8.85 -24.56 -13.50
N ASN A 129 -9.83 -25.18 -14.17
CA ASN A 129 -11.11 -24.53 -14.47
C ASN A 129 -11.92 -24.18 -13.21
N ASN A 130 -11.61 -24.79 -12.07
CA ASN A 130 -12.36 -24.62 -10.82
C ASN A 130 -11.71 -23.69 -9.79
N ILE A 131 -10.43 -23.27 -9.97
CA ILE A 131 -9.64 -22.62 -8.90
C ILE A 131 -9.26 -21.14 -9.22
N GLY A 132 -9.33 -20.70 -10.47
CA GLY A 132 -9.33 -19.27 -10.86
C GLY A 132 -8.00 -18.49 -10.74
N LEU A 133 -7.00 -18.98 -9.97
CA LEU A 133 -5.71 -18.30 -9.75
C LEU A 133 -4.51 -19.15 -10.21
N LEU A 134 -4.38 -19.29 -11.53
CA LEU A 134 -3.32 -20.11 -12.14
C LEU A 134 -1.90 -19.72 -11.75
N HIS A 135 -1.64 -18.42 -11.56
CA HIS A 135 -0.30 -17.94 -11.23
C HIS A 135 0.13 -18.22 -9.79
N LYS A 136 -0.79 -18.67 -8.91
CA LYS A 136 -0.51 -19.10 -7.52
C LYS A 136 -0.78 -20.59 -7.27
N LEU A 137 -0.87 -21.35 -8.36
CA LEU A 137 -1.13 -22.78 -8.33
C LEU A 137 -0.04 -23.51 -9.13
N LEU A 138 0.76 -24.30 -8.44
CA LEU A 138 1.72 -25.21 -9.04
C LEU A 138 1.21 -26.66 -8.91
N TYR A 139 1.68 -27.53 -9.79
CA TYR A 139 1.29 -28.94 -9.82
C TYR A 139 2.53 -29.83 -9.92
N ILE A 140 2.66 -30.82 -9.05
CA ILE A 140 3.77 -31.78 -8.99
C ILE A 140 3.21 -33.20 -8.94
N ARG A 141 3.84 -34.12 -9.67
CA ARG A 141 3.49 -35.55 -9.65
C ARG A 141 4.34 -36.33 -8.64
N LYS A 142 3.71 -37.27 -7.93
CA LYS A 142 4.41 -38.30 -7.14
C LYS A 142 4.92 -39.42 -8.09
N PRO A 143 6.13 -39.96 -7.88
CA PRO A 143 7.15 -39.52 -6.91
C PRO A 143 7.91 -38.28 -7.40
N PHE A 144 8.34 -37.43 -6.47
CA PHE A 144 9.14 -36.24 -6.74
C PHE A 144 10.54 -36.36 -6.11
N ALA A 145 11.52 -35.67 -6.69
CA ALA A 145 12.87 -35.61 -6.13
C ALA A 145 12.95 -34.60 -4.97
N ARG A 146 13.87 -34.84 -4.03
CA ARG A 146 14.12 -33.95 -2.89
C ARG A 146 14.47 -32.54 -3.36
N GLU A 147 15.31 -32.44 -4.38
CA GLU A 147 15.79 -31.18 -4.95
C GLU A 147 14.64 -30.38 -5.57
N GLU A 148 13.63 -31.05 -6.16
CA GLU A 148 12.46 -30.38 -6.74
C GLU A 148 11.64 -29.68 -5.64
N ILE A 149 11.32 -30.39 -4.55
CA ILE A 149 10.58 -29.82 -3.42
C ILE A 149 11.35 -28.67 -2.78
N GLN A 150 12.67 -28.82 -2.60
CA GLN A 150 13.50 -27.76 -2.05
C GLN A 150 13.48 -26.50 -2.92
N GLN A 151 13.75 -26.63 -4.22
CA GLN A 151 13.77 -25.49 -5.15
C GLN A 151 12.40 -24.81 -5.26
N ILE A 152 11.33 -25.60 -5.33
CA ILE A 152 9.97 -25.09 -5.41
C ILE A 152 9.61 -24.34 -4.13
N THR A 153 9.92 -24.90 -2.95
CA THR A 153 9.63 -24.25 -1.67
C THR A 153 10.37 -22.92 -1.55
N ILE A 154 11.68 -22.89 -1.84
CA ILE A 154 12.47 -21.65 -1.82
C ILE A 154 11.87 -20.60 -2.76
N SER A 155 11.54 -21.01 -3.98
CA SER A 155 11.03 -20.10 -5.01
C SER A 155 9.67 -19.52 -4.64
N LEU A 156 8.74 -20.35 -4.17
CA LEU A 156 7.38 -19.92 -3.83
C LEU A 156 7.33 -19.12 -2.53
N VAL A 157 8.13 -19.48 -1.52
CA VAL A 157 8.27 -18.69 -0.30
C VAL A 157 8.83 -17.30 -0.60
N GLU A 158 9.89 -17.21 -1.40
CA GLU A 158 10.45 -15.89 -1.76
C GLU A 158 9.46 -15.08 -2.59
N LYS A 159 8.78 -15.72 -3.56
CA LYS A 159 7.74 -15.08 -4.36
C LYS A 159 6.64 -14.50 -3.49
N TRP A 160 6.10 -15.27 -2.53
CA TRP A 160 5.08 -14.80 -1.60
C TRP A 160 5.54 -13.56 -0.82
N ASN A 161 6.77 -13.61 -0.28
CA ASN A 161 7.34 -12.49 0.50
C ASN A 161 7.51 -11.23 -0.37
N VAL A 162 8.03 -11.37 -1.59
CA VAL A 162 8.22 -10.26 -2.53
C VAL A 162 6.87 -9.66 -2.95
N GLU A 163 5.88 -10.49 -3.27
CA GLU A 163 4.54 -10.01 -3.61
C GLU A 163 3.88 -9.27 -2.45
N LYS A 164 4.04 -9.76 -1.22
CA LYS A 164 3.49 -9.10 -0.03
C LYS A 164 4.16 -7.76 0.24
N GLU A 165 5.49 -7.71 0.14
CA GLU A 165 6.25 -6.45 0.24
C GLU A 165 5.81 -5.45 -0.82
N LEU A 166 5.69 -5.90 -2.07
CA LEU A 166 5.27 -5.06 -3.18
C LEU A 166 3.86 -4.51 -2.98
N ALA A 167 2.92 -5.34 -2.54
CA ALA A 167 1.54 -4.92 -2.24
C ALA A 167 1.52 -3.84 -1.15
N GLU A 168 2.29 -4.01 -0.08
CA GLU A 168 2.37 -3.02 1.01
C GLU A 168 3.03 -1.72 0.54
N LYS A 169 4.11 -1.79 -0.25
CA LYS A 169 4.76 -0.62 -0.82
C LYS A 169 3.84 0.16 -1.76
N ASN A 170 3.09 -0.53 -2.61
CA ASN A 170 2.12 0.11 -3.50
C ASN A 170 1.03 0.82 -2.71
N ARG A 171 0.50 0.19 -1.66
CA ARG A 171 -0.47 0.82 -0.75
C ARG A 171 0.09 2.08 -0.09
N GLN A 172 1.34 2.05 0.37
CA GLN A 172 2.01 3.21 0.97
C GLN A 172 2.18 4.35 -0.05
N LEU A 173 2.57 4.03 -1.29
CA LEU A 173 2.71 4.99 -2.37
C LEU A 173 1.37 5.66 -2.72
N GLU A 174 0.29 4.89 -2.83
CA GLU A 174 -1.06 5.43 -3.10
C GLU A 174 -1.51 6.42 -2.02
N ILE A 175 -1.30 6.10 -0.75
CA ILE A 175 -1.64 6.99 0.37
C ILE A 175 -0.81 8.27 0.30
N SER A 176 0.50 8.15 0.06
CA SER A 176 1.40 9.30 -0.06
C SER A 176 1.04 10.20 -1.26
N GLU A 177 0.72 9.61 -2.40
CA GLU A 177 0.26 10.34 -3.60
C GLU A 177 -1.02 11.13 -3.30
N GLN A 178 -1.98 10.52 -2.62
CA GLN A 178 -3.23 11.19 -2.23
C GLN A 178 -3.00 12.35 -1.27
N MET A 179 -2.13 12.16 -0.26
CA MET A 179 -1.77 13.23 0.68
C MET A 179 -1.10 14.40 -0.04
N LEU A 180 -0.09 14.12 -0.87
CA LEU A 180 0.63 15.15 -1.62
C LEU A 180 -0.30 15.90 -2.60
N ARG A 181 -1.21 15.18 -3.27
CA ARG A 181 -2.23 15.79 -4.13
C ARG A 181 -3.14 16.74 -3.36
N LYS A 182 -3.52 16.40 -2.13
CA LYS A 182 -4.35 17.25 -1.27
C LYS A 182 -3.58 18.50 -0.85
N GLU A 183 -2.35 18.34 -0.37
CA GLU A 183 -1.50 19.46 0.03
C GLU A 183 -1.26 20.44 -1.12
N LEU A 184 -1.02 19.94 -2.32
CA LEU A 184 -0.86 20.77 -3.51
C LEU A 184 -2.14 21.56 -3.83
N LYS A 185 -3.32 20.92 -3.73
CA LYS A 185 -4.60 21.61 -3.93
C LYS A 185 -4.83 22.69 -2.88
N ASP A 186 -4.54 22.41 -1.62
CA ASP A 186 -4.70 23.36 -0.52
C ASP A 186 -3.73 24.55 -0.64
N ALA A 187 -2.48 24.29 -1.04
CA ALA A 187 -1.49 25.33 -1.30
C ALA A 187 -1.89 26.22 -2.50
N LEU A 188 -2.40 25.62 -3.58
CA LEU A 188 -2.91 26.35 -4.75
C LEU A 188 -4.10 27.23 -4.38
N ALA A 189 -5.05 26.71 -3.60
CA ALA A 189 -6.20 27.48 -3.11
C ALA A 189 -5.74 28.69 -2.27
N LYS A 190 -4.76 28.50 -1.38
CA LYS A 190 -4.18 29.60 -0.58
C LYS A 190 -3.52 30.67 -1.45
N MET A 191 -2.83 30.30 -2.53
CA MET A 191 -2.19 31.26 -3.44
C MET A 191 -3.22 32.06 -4.25
N LEU A 192 -4.32 31.43 -4.66
CA LEU A 192 -5.41 32.07 -5.41
C LEU A 192 -6.28 32.98 -4.54
N ASN A 193 -6.43 32.68 -3.25
CA ASN A 193 -7.20 33.47 -2.28
C ASN A 193 -6.65 34.90 -2.02
N GLY A 194 -5.53 35.29 -2.64
CA GLY A 194 -4.97 36.64 -2.55
C GLY A 194 -5.41 37.60 -3.67
N PHE A 195 -6.06 37.12 -4.73
CA PHE A 195 -6.42 37.95 -5.88
C PHE A 195 -7.91 38.29 -5.86
N LEU A 196 -8.23 39.58 -5.64
CA LEU A 196 -9.59 40.08 -5.76
C LEU A 196 -9.90 40.38 -7.24
N PRO A 197 -10.83 39.64 -7.89
CA PRO A 197 -11.24 39.94 -9.25
C PRO A 197 -11.98 41.27 -9.30
N ILE A 198 -11.38 42.27 -9.97
CA ILE A 198 -11.93 43.62 -10.15
C ILE A 198 -12.39 43.83 -11.59
N CYS A 199 -13.59 44.38 -11.78
CA CYS A 199 -14.09 44.74 -13.12
C CYS A 199 -13.23 45.87 -13.70
N ALA A 200 -12.69 45.68 -14.91
CA ALA A 200 -11.80 46.66 -15.55
C ALA A 200 -12.49 48.01 -15.80
N GLU A 201 -13.80 48.00 -16.07
CA GLU A 201 -14.60 49.19 -16.37
C GLU A 201 -15.04 49.93 -15.10
N CYS A 202 -15.80 49.27 -14.23
CA CYS A 202 -16.48 49.92 -13.10
C CYS A 202 -15.82 49.71 -11.73
N LYS A 203 -14.69 48.98 -11.67
CA LYS A 203 -13.88 48.69 -10.47
C LYS A 203 -14.61 47.98 -9.31
N LYS A 204 -15.77 47.36 -9.57
CA LYS A 204 -16.43 46.45 -8.61
C LYS A 204 -15.59 45.20 -8.36
N ILE A 205 -15.66 44.63 -7.16
CA ILE A 205 -15.02 43.36 -6.79
C ILE A 205 -16.06 42.24 -6.86
N ARG A 206 -15.70 41.09 -7.46
CA ARG A 206 -16.52 39.89 -7.42
C ARG A 206 -16.17 39.06 -6.18
N ASP A 207 -17.16 38.74 -5.36
CA ASP A 207 -16.98 37.91 -4.17
C ASP A 207 -16.98 36.40 -4.49
N ASP A 208 -16.78 35.58 -3.46
CA ASP A 208 -16.72 34.11 -3.56
C ASP A 208 -18.05 33.48 -4.03
N ASN A 209 -19.18 34.20 -3.88
CA ASN A 209 -20.49 33.78 -4.37
C ASN A 209 -20.73 34.23 -5.82
N GLY A 210 -19.75 34.88 -6.45
CA GLY A 210 -19.87 35.42 -7.81
C GLY A 210 -20.61 36.75 -7.90
N VAL A 211 -20.93 37.39 -6.78
CA VAL A 211 -21.68 38.66 -6.74
C VAL A 211 -20.73 39.85 -6.84
N TRP A 212 -21.07 40.83 -7.68
CA TRP A 212 -20.29 42.06 -7.87
C TRP A 212 -20.67 43.13 -6.84
N ASN A 213 -19.74 43.44 -5.95
CA ASN A 213 -19.89 44.42 -4.88
C ASN A 213 -19.07 45.68 -5.19
N GLN A 214 -19.51 46.85 -4.69
CA GLN A 214 -18.62 48.01 -4.65
C GLN A 214 -17.45 47.78 -3.68
N ILE A 215 -16.32 48.42 -3.97
CA ILE A 215 -15.05 48.17 -3.27
C ILE A 215 -15.15 48.46 -1.76
N ASP A 216 -15.79 49.55 -1.40
CA ASP A 216 -16.06 49.99 -0.02
C ASP A 216 -16.93 48.97 0.73
N THR A 217 -18.02 48.54 0.11
CA THR A 217 -18.97 47.56 0.66
C THR A 217 -18.30 46.21 0.85
N TYR A 218 -17.46 45.80 -0.10
CA TYR A 218 -16.72 44.56 -0.05
C TYR A 218 -15.71 44.56 1.12
N ILE A 219 -14.88 45.61 1.21
CA ILE A 219 -13.87 45.73 2.27
C ILE A 219 -14.55 45.83 3.63
N GLN A 220 -15.59 46.66 3.78
CA GLN A 220 -16.32 46.82 5.04
C GLN A 220 -16.89 45.50 5.57
N LYS A 221 -17.43 44.64 4.70
CA LYS A 221 -17.93 43.31 5.07
C LYS A 221 -16.82 42.35 5.51
N HIS A 222 -15.64 42.41 4.89
CA HIS A 222 -14.56 41.44 5.12
C HIS A 222 -13.53 41.87 6.18
N THR A 223 -13.41 43.16 6.49
CA THR A 223 -12.43 43.68 7.47
C THR A 223 -13.07 44.37 8.67
N GLY A 224 -14.38 44.64 8.64
CA GLY A 224 -15.07 45.42 9.66
C GLY A 224 -14.74 46.92 9.66
N THR A 225 -14.01 47.41 8.64
CA THR A 225 -13.62 48.81 8.53
C THR A 225 -14.83 49.71 8.25
N LYS A 226 -14.89 50.89 8.88
CA LYS A 226 -15.89 51.92 8.57
C LYS A 226 -15.29 52.99 7.66
N PHE A 227 -15.98 53.32 6.58
CA PHE A 227 -15.55 54.35 5.63
C PHE A 227 -16.26 55.67 5.87
N THR A 228 -15.52 56.77 5.72
CA THR A 228 -16.06 58.13 5.58
C THR A 228 -15.71 58.64 4.20
N TYR A 229 -16.63 59.40 3.60
CA TYR A 229 -16.45 59.91 2.24
C TYR A 229 -16.06 61.38 2.29
N SER A 230 -14.98 61.72 1.58
CA SER A 230 -14.53 63.10 1.39
C SER A 230 -14.09 63.29 -0.05
N ILE A 231 -14.11 64.54 -0.51
CA ILE A 231 -13.61 64.90 -1.84
C ILE A 231 -12.18 65.41 -1.67
N CYS A 232 -11.22 64.79 -2.36
CA CYS A 232 -9.83 65.24 -2.29
C CYS A 232 -9.66 66.64 -2.91
N PRO A 233 -8.56 67.37 -2.62
CA PRO A 233 -8.34 68.72 -3.15
C PRO A 233 -8.42 68.81 -4.68
N GLU A 234 -7.82 67.85 -5.39
CA GLU A 234 -7.84 67.80 -6.87
C GLU A 234 -9.26 67.64 -7.43
N CYS A 235 -10.04 66.72 -6.86
CA CYS A 235 -11.43 66.53 -7.26
C CYS A 235 -12.29 67.73 -6.89
N THR A 236 -12.00 68.39 -5.76
CA THR A 236 -12.70 69.61 -5.34
C THR A 236 -12.42 70.76 -6.31
N GLU A 237 -11.18 70.92 -6.75
CA GLU A 237 -10.80 71.91 -7.76
C GLU A 237 -11.53 71.66 -9.09
N LYS A 238 -11.59 70.39 -9.52
CA LYS A 238 -12.25 70.01 -10.78
C LYS A 238 -13.77 70.16 -10.73
N LEU A 239 -14.42 69.71 -9.66
CA LEU A 239 -15.89 69.68 -9.53
C LEU A 239 -16.46 71.01 -9.03
N TYR A 240 -15.71 71.73 -8.19
CA TYR A 240 -16.13 72.97 -7.54
C TYR A 240 -15.06 74.07 -7.63
N PRO A 241 -14.62 74.45 -8.85
CA PRO A 241 -13.49 75.37 -9.05
C PRO A 241 -13.70 76.73 -8.37
N THR A 242 -14.93 77.25 -8.35
CA THR A 242 -15.25 78.55 -7.73
C THR A 242 -15.19 78.50 -6.20
N LEU A 243 -15.64 77.42 -5.57
CA LEU A 243 -15.53 77.21 -4.13
C LEU A 243 -14.09 76.94 -3.72
N TYR A 244 -13.36 76.19 -4.54
CA TYR A 244 -11.94 75.92 -4.34
C TYR A 244 -11.11 77.21 -4.37
N GLN A 245 -11.30 78.05 -5.38
CA GLN A 245 -10.64 79.37 -5.48
C GLN A 245 -11.02 80.31 -4.33
N ARG A 246 -12.28 80.30 -3.89
CA ARG A 246 -12.72 81.10 -2.72
C ARG A 246 -12.06 80.61 -1.43
N ARG A 247 -11.96 79.29 -1.22
CA ARG A 247 -11.29 78.69 -0.06
C ARG A 247 -9.80 79.04 -0.05
N GLN A 248 -9.12 78.97 -1.19
CA GLN A 248 -7.72 79.39 -1.30
C GLN A 248 -7.53 80.88 -0.97
N LYS A 249 -8.40 81.77 -1.48
CA LYS A 249 -8.38 83.21 -1.17
C LYS A 249 -8.69 83.52 0.31
N MET A 250 -9.47 82.68 0.99
CA MET A 250 -9.74 82.82 2.42
C MET A 250 -8.58 82.33 3.29
N MET A 251 -7.92 81.22 2.90
CA MET A 251 -6.72 80.73 3.58
C MET A 251 -5.57 81.75 3.44
N SER A 252 -5.33 82.29 2.25
CA SER A 252 -4.30 83.31 2.01
C SER A 252 -4.55 84.65 2.72
N LYS A 253 -5.79 84.96 3.10
CA LYS A 253 -6.15 86.15 3.89
C LYS A 253 -6.01 85.95 5.41
N LYS A 254 -6.04 84.69 5.86
CA LYS A 254 -5.87 84.34 7.28
C LYS A 254 -4.39 84.43 7.67
N ASP A 255 -3.51 83.96 6.78
CA ASP A 255 -2.05 84.05 6.96
C ASP A 255 -1.54 85.51 7.01
N ASN A 256 -2.20 86.43 6.29
CA ASN A 256 -1.88 87.88 6.31
C ASN A 256 -2.50 88.66 7.48
N LYS A 257 -3.26 88.02 8.38
CA LYS A 257 -3.88 88.66 9.56
C LYS A 257 -3.24 88.27 10.89
N GLU A 258 -2.33 87.30 10.87
CA GLU A 258 -1.55 86.83 12.03
C GLU A 258 -0.06 87.24 11.94
N SER A 259 0.29 88.15 11.02
CA SER A 259 1.61 88.81 10.92
C SER A 259 1.51 90.30 11.28
#